data_AF-A0A2D4Q357-F1
#
_entry.id   AF-A0A2D4Q357-F1
#
_cell.length_a   1.000
_cell.length_b   1.000
_cell.length_c   1.000
_cell.angle_alpha   90.00
_cell.angle_beta   90.00
_cell.angle_gamma   90.00
#
_symmetry.space_group_name_H-M   'P 1'
#
loop_
_entity.id
_entity.type
_entity.pdbx_description
1 polymer ?
#
loop_
_entity_poly.entity_id
_entity_poly.type
_entity_poly.pdbx_seq_one_letter_code
_entity_poly.pdbx_strand_id
1 'polypeptide(L)'
;NEEQKTEMLKKFHHFQHLAELYQAYHFIHKCTEEPFNHYLPETLFNVSRFLLHSLTKETPLGISKVNTLFALAKQSKALGAYKLARHAYDKLQGLQIPARFQKSVELGSLTIRSKPFHDSEELVPLCYRCSTHNPLLNNLGNVCINCRQPFVFAAASYDVLHLVEFYLEDGITDEEAVALIDLEVPRLNKIGSEWQEQMSNG
;
A
#
# COMPACT_ATOMS: atom_id res chain seq x y z
N ASN A 1 15.36 -11.16 -34.24
CA ASN A 1 14.36 -10.06 -34.15
C ASN A 1 14.22 -9.61 -32.69
N GLU A 2 15.36 -9.34 -32.03
CA GLU A 2 15.43 -9.11 -30.57
C GLU A 2 14.93 -7.70 -30.20
N GLU A 3 15.14 -6.73 -31.10
CA GLU A 3 14.66 -5.37 -30.94
C GLU A 3 13.13 -5.29 -30.85
N GLN A 4 12.42 -5.98 -31.76
CA GLN A 4 10.96 -6.06 -31.71
C GLN A 4 10.47 -6.72 -30.41
N LYS A 5 11.14 -7.77 -29.92
CA LYS A 5 10.82 -8.41 -28.64
C LYS A 5 10.98 -7.44 -27.47
N THR A 6 12.09 -6.70 -27.42
CA THR A 6 12.32 -5.70 -26.36
C THR A 6 11.29 -4.58 -26.38
N GLU A 7 10.85 -4.15 -27.57
CA GLU A 7 9.79 -3.15 -27.72
C GLU A 7 8.44 -3.68 -27.20
N MET A 8 8.09 -4.92 -27.53
CA MET A 8 6.85 -5.55 -27.06
C MET A 8 6.84 -5.72 -25.53
N LEU A 9 7.97 -6.09 -24.93
CA LEU A 9 8.10 -6.19 -23.47
C LEU A 9 7.91 -4.82 -22.79
N LYS A 10 8.49 -3.75 -23.35
CA LYS A 10 8.27 -2.39 -22.84
C LYS A 10 6.80 -1.98 -22.90
N LYS A 11 6.12 -2.27 -24.01
CA LYS A 11 4.68 -2.00 -24.17
C LYS A 11 3.85 -2.80 -23.16
N PHE A 12 4.19 -4.07 -22.95
CA PHE A 12 3.53 -4.91 -21.96
C PHE A 12 3.60 -4.31 -20.56
N HIS A 13 4.80 -3.98 -20.06
CA HIS A 13 4.96 -3.37 -18.73
C HIS A 13 4.24 -2.02 -18.61
N HIS A 14 4.27 -1.21 -19.66
CA HIS A 14 3.57 0.07 -19.68
C HIS A 14 2.05 -0.11 -19.56
N PHE A 15 1.44 -1.00 -20.36
CA PHE A 15 0.01 -1.24 -20.32
C PHE A 15 -0.43 -1.97 -19.06
N GLN A 16 0.40 -2.88 -18.53
CA GLN A 16 0.13 -3.52 -17.25
C GLN A 16 0.08 -2.51 -16.11
N HIS A 17 1.06 -1.59 -16.06
CA HIS A 17 1.07 -0.53 -15.06
C HIS A 17 -0.15 0.38 -15.20
N LEU A 18 -0.52 0.80 -16.42
CA LEU A 18 -1.73 1.59 -16.63
C LEU A 18 -2.99 0.85 -16.17
N ALA A 19 -3.12 -0.44 -16.47
CA ALA A 19 -4.25 -1.25 -16.05
C ALA A 19 -4.38 -1.29 -14.52
N GLU A 20 -3.27 -1.42 -13.79
CA GLU A 20 -3.24 -1.34 -12.33
C GLU A 20 -3.71 0.03 -11.82
N LEU A 21 -3.24 1.13 -12.42
CA LEU A 21 -3.66 2.48 -12.02
C LEU A 21 -5.15 2.72 -12.25
N TYR A 22 -5.69 2.28 -13.39
CA TYR A 22 -7.11 2.40 -13.67
C TYR A 22 -7.97 1.51 -12.78
N GLN A 23 -7.49 0.30 -12.47
CA GLN A 23 -8.16 -0.58 -11.52
C GLN A 23 -8.19 0.06 -10.12
N ALA A 24 -7.07 0.60 -9.64
CA ALA A 24 -7.02 1.33 -8.36
C ALA A 24 -8.00 2.52 -8.39
N TYR A 25 -7.96 3.33 -9.45
CA TYR A 25 -8.84 4.48 -9.58
C TYR A 25 -10.32 4.09 -9.67
N HIS A 26 -10.66 2.89 -10.16
CA HIS A 26 -12.05 2.42 -10.17
C HIS A 26 -12.69 2.42 -8.78
N PHE A 27 -11.97 1.96 -7.74
CA PHE A 27 -12.45 2.00 -6.35
C PHE A 27 -12.71 3.45 -5.89
N ILE A 28 -11.79 4.35 -6.22
CA ILE A 28 -11.89 5.78 -5.87
C ILE A 28 -13.08 6.42 -6.58
N HIS A 29 -13.19 6.20 -7.88
CA HIS A 29 -14.29 6.72 -8.68
C HIS A 29 -15.63 6.26 -8.12
N LYS A 30 -15.78 4.94 -7.88
CA LYS A 30 -16.98 4.35 -7.29
C LYS A 30 -17.34 4.96 -5.93
N CYS A 31 -16.37 5.08 -5.01
CA CYS A 31 -16.66 5.63 -3.69
C CYS A 31 -16.99 7.14 -3.70
N THR A 32 -16.61 7.86 -4.76
CA THR A 32 -16.93 9.28 -4.94
C THR A 32 -18.24 9.56 -5.68
N GLU A 33 -18.69 8.64 -6.52
CA GLU A 33 -19.93 8.79 -7.31
C GLU A 33 -21.13 8.09 -6.67
N GLU A 34 -20.92 6.97 -5.96
CA GLU A 34 -22.00 6.19 -5.36
C GLU A 34 -22.31 6.67 -3.93
N PRO A 35 -23.59 6.88 -3.57
CA PRO A 35 -23.99 7.35 -2.23
C PRO A 35 -23.68 6.33 -1.14
N PHE A 36 -23.62 5.04 -1.49
CA PHE A 36 -23.23 3.94 -0.64
C PHE A 36 -22.13 3.16 -1.34
N ASN A 37 -21.01 2.93 -0.64
CA ASN A 37 -19.98 2.02 -1.13
C ASN A 37 -19.85 0.84 -0.14
N HIS A 38 -19.53 -0.33 -0.69
CA HIS A 38 -19.39 -1.57 0.06
C HIS A 38 -17.94 -1.85 0.48
N TYR A 39 -17.03 -0.94 0.13
CA TYR A 39 -15.60 -1.12 0.41
C TYR A 39 -15.30 -0.79 1.86
N LEU A 40 -14.38 -1.57 2.44
CA LEU A 40 -13.88 -1.27 3.77
C LEU A 40 -13.09 0.06 3.74
N PRO A 41 -13.16 0.88 4.81
CA PRO A 41 -12.37 2.11 4.91
C PRO A 41 -10.88 1.89 4.65
N GLU A 42 -10.33 0.78 5.14
CA GLU A 42 -8.94 0.34 4.97
C GLU A 42 -8.60 0.10 3.50
N THR A 43 -9.50 -0.55 2.75
CA THR A 43 -9.32 -0.76 1.30
C THR A 43 -9.24 0.58 0.57
N LEU A 44 -10.17 1.50 0.85
CA LEU A 44 -10.16 2.81 0.20
C LEU A 44 -8.94 3.64 0.61
N PHE A 45 -8.49 3.52 1.86
CA PHE A 45 -7.26 4.14 2.34
C PHE A 45 -6.04 3.61 1.58
N ASN A 46 -5.88 2.30 1.50
CA ASN A 46 -4.74 1.65 0.86
C ASN A 46 -4.70 1.91 -0.65
N VAL A 47 -5.84 1.80 -1.33
CA VAL A 47 -5.97 2.14 -2.76
C VAL A 47 -5.59 3.60 -3.00
N SER A 48 -6.13 4.53 -2.21
CA SER A 48 -5.85 5.96 -2.38
C SER A 48 -4.37 6.26 -2.20
N ARG A 49 -3.72 5.59 -1.23
CA ARG A 49 -2.29 5.76 -0.94
C ARG A 49 -1.41 5.18 -2.05
N PHE A 50 -1.71 3.96 -2.49
CA PHE A 50 -1.04 3.34 -3.65
C PHE A 50 -1.10 4.26 -4.87
N LEU A 51 -2.30 4.76 -5.18
CA LEU A 51 -2.51 5.60 -6.34
C LEU A 51 -1.78 6.94 -6.19
N LEU A 52 -1.88 7.59 -5.02
CA LEU A 52 -1.18 8.85 -4.78
C LEU A 52 0.35 8.74 -4.98
N HIS A 53 0.96 7.64 -4.52
CA HIS A 53 2.38 7.36 -4.76
C HIS A 53 2.73 7.18 -6.24
N SER A 54 1.83 6.56 -7.01
CA SER A 54 1.99 6.35 -8.45
C SER A 54 1.79 7.63 -9.27
N LEU A 55 1.01 8.60 -8.79
CA LEU A 55 0.69 9.85 -9.49
C LEU A 55 1.70 10.99 -9.28
N THR A 56 2.88 10.68 -8.73
CA THR A 56 3.94 11.66 -8.42
C THR A 56 4.61 12.25 -9.65
N LYS A 57 4.85 11.43 -10.68
CA LYS A 57 5.53 11.85 -11.93
C LYS A 57 4.54 12.32 -13.00
N GLU A 58 3.61 11.45 -13.34
CA GLU A 58 2.62 11.66 -14.39
C GLU A 58 1.25 11.23 -13.88
N THR A 59 0.19 11.85 -14.40
CA THR A 59 -1.18 11.45 -14.12
C THR A 59 -1.84 10.98 -15.39
N PRO A 60 -2.16 9.68 -15.50
CA PRO A 60 -2.86 9.16 -16.65
C PRO A 60 -4.21 9.87 -16.86
N LEU A 61 -4.61 9.97 -18.13
CA LEU A 61 -5.88 10.55 -18.52
C LEU A 61 -7.05 9.88 -17.79
N GLY A 62 -8.00 10.65 -17.30
CA GLY A 62 -9.18 10.12 -16.62
C GLY A 62 -9.00 9.80 -15.13
N ILE A 63 -7.76 9.84 -14.61
CA ILE A 63 -7.50 9.71 -13.17
C ILE A 63 -7.54 11.09 -12.50
N SER A 64 -8.47 11.28 -11.56
CA SER A 64 -8.61 12.53 -10.79
C SER A 64 -7.75 12.51 -9.52
N LYS A 65 -6.74 13.39 -9.47
CA LYS A 65 -5.99 13.66 -8.23
C LYS A 65 -6.88 14.18 -7.11
N VAL A 66 -7.89 14.99 -7.45
CA VAL A 66 -8.83 15.55 -6.46
C VAL A 66 -9.63 14.42 -5.80
N ASN A 67 -10.18 13.50 -6.57
CA ASN A 67 -10.95 12.37 -6.01
C ASN A 67 -10.06 11.47 -5.17
N THR A 68 -8.83 11.22 -5.63
CA THR A 68 -7.83 10.40 -4.91
C THR A 68 -7.46 11.03 -3.58
N LEU A 69 -7.14 12.33 -3.55
CA LEU A 69 -6.81 13.05 -2.32
C LEU A 69 -8.02 13.20 -1.39
N PHE A 70 -9.21 13.41 -1.94
CA PHE A 70 -10.44 13.50 -1.15
C PHE A 70 -10.77 12.18 -0.45
N ALA A 71 -10.71 11.07 -1.19
CA ALA A 71 -10.86 9.73 -0.61
C ALA A 71 -9.80 9.48 0.45
N LEU A 72 -8.52 9.76 0.14
CA LEU A 72 -7.42 9.60 1.10
C LEU A 72 -7.66 10.42 2.37
N ALA A 73 -8.02 11.69 2.26
CA ALA A 73 -8.24 12.57 3.42
C ALA A 73 -9.37 12.05 4.31
N LYS A 74 -10.48 11.62 3.71
CA LYS A 74 -11.64 11.09 4.43
C LYS A 74 -11.29 9.80 5.17
N GLN A 75 -10.67 8.84 4.50
CA GLN A 75 -10.33 7.56 5.12
C GLN A 75 -9.19 7.68 6.13
N SER A 76 -8.17 8.51 5.84
CA SER A 76 -7.09 8.77 6.79
C SER A 76 -7.62 9.36 8.09
N LYS A 77 -8.56 10.31 8.01
CA LYS A 77 -9.21 10.87 9.21
C LYS A 77 -10.05 9.82 9.95
N ALA A 78 -10.77 8.96 9.23
CA ALA A 78 -11.60 7.92 9.84
C ALA A 78 -10.76 6.86 10.57
N LEU A 79 -9.62 6.47 10.01
CA LEU A 79 -8.73 5.44 10.53
C LEU A 79 -7.67 5.97 11.52
N GLY A 80 -7.69 7.26 11.84
CA GLY A 80 -6.73 7.85 12.78
C GLY A 80 -5.36 8.21 12.21
N ALA A 81 -5.16 8.14 10.89
CA ALA A 81 -4.03 8.75 10.19
C ALA A 81 -4.21 10.28 10.05
N TYR A 82 -4.19 10.99 11.17
CA TYR A 82 -4.53 12.42 11.17
C TYR A 82 -3.47 13.31 10.53
N LYS A 83 -2.19 12.98 10.64
CA LYS A 83 -1.11 13.75 10.00
C LYS A 83 -1.20 13.59 8.48
N LEU A 84 -1.46 12.38 7.98
CA LEU A 84 -1.74 12.13 6.57
C LEU A 84 -3.01 12.84 6.09
N ALA A 85 -4.09 12.80 6.87
CA ALA A 85 -5.33 13.50 6.54
C ALA A 85 -5.10 15.01 6.36
N ARG A 86 -4.31 15.65 7.24
CA ARG A 86 -3.93 17.07 7.09
C ARG A 86 -3.18 17.31 5.80
N HIS A 87 -2.15 16.49 5.54
CA HIS A 87 -1.39 16.61 4.30
C HIS A 87 -2.31 16.53 3.07
N ALA A 88 -3.25 15.58 3.05
CA ALA A 88 -4.19 15.43 1.94
C ALA A 88 -5.13 16.64 1.79
N TYR A 89 -5.67 17.18 2.88
CA TYR A 89 -6.47 18.42 2.85
C TYR A 89 -5.66 19.64 2.40
N ASP A 90 -4.41 19.79 2.84
CA ASP A 90 -3.54 20.89 2.41
C ASP A 90 -3.23 20.79 0.91
N LYS A 91 -3.00 19.58 0.39
CA LYS A 91 -2.82 19.36 -1.05
C LYS A 91 -4.07 19.67 -1.87
N LEU A 92 -5.27 19.42 -1.33
CA LEU A 92 -6.53 19.74 -2.01
C LEU A 92 -6.73 21.24 -2.20
N GLN A 93 -6.20 22.10 -1.31
CA GLN A 93 -6.31 23.56 -1.45
C GLN A 93 -5.59 24.10 -2.70
N GLY A 94 -4.58 23.38 -3.20
CA GLY A 94 -3.87 23.72 -4.43
C GLY A 94 -4.52 23.23 -5.72
N LEU A 95 -5.73 22.65 -5.65
CA LEU A 95 -6.42 22.04 -6.78
C LEU A 95 -7.82 22.62 -6.97
N GLN A 96 -8.36 22.51 -8.18
CA GLN A 96 -9.74 22.89 -8.46
C GLN A 96 -10.71 21.82 -7.95
N ILE A 97 -11.38 22.12 -6.83
CA ILE A 97 -12.32 21.19 -6.18
C ILE A 97 -13.72 21.33 -6.82
N PRO A 98 -14.33 20.23 -7.32
CA PRO A 98 -15.71 20.23 -7.79
C PRO A 98 -16.69 20.71 -6.70
N ALA A 99 -17.72 21.48 -7.09
CA ALA A 99 -18.68 22.10 -6.17
C ALA A 99 -19.30 21.11 -5.17
N ARG A 100 -19.57 19.87 -5.61
CA ARG A 100 -20.12 18.80 -4.75
C ARG A 100 -19.21 18.41 -3.57
N PHE A 101 -17.90 18.63 -3.68
CA PHE A 101 -16.93 18.27 -2.62
C PHE A 101 -16.49 19.45 -1.77
N GLN A 102 -16.67 20.70 -2.23
CA GLN A 102 -16.16 21.91 -1.56
C GLN A 102 -16.52 21.96 -0.07
N LYS A 103 -17.83 21.89 0.26
CA LYS A 103 -18.30 21.91 1.66
C LYS A 103 -17.68 20.80 2.51
N SER A 104 -17.53 19.60 1.95
CA SER A 104 -16.96 18.45 2.65
C SER A 104 -15.45 18.62 2.89
N VAL A 105 -14.73 19.16 1.91
CA VAL A 105 -13.30 19.46 2.01
C VAL A 105 -13.05 20.59 3.01
N GLU A 106 -13.85 21.65 2.97
CA GLU A 106 -13.77 22.78 3.92
C GLU A 106 -14.01 22.31 5.35
N LEU A 107 -15.10 21.58 5.58
CA LEU A 107 -15.40 21.01 6.90
C LEU A 107 -14.28 20.05 7.36
N GLY A 108 -13.77 19.21 6.46
CA GLY A 108 -12.65 18.31 6.72
C GLY A 108 -11.38 19.06 7.14
N SER A 109 -11.02 20.11 6.40
CA SER A 109 -9.86 20.97 6.64
C SER A 109 -9.95 21.72 7.98
N LEU A 110 -11.15 22.13 8.38
CA LEU A 110 -11.38 22.75 9.68
C LEU A 110 -11.29 21.73 10.82
N THR A 111 -12.02 20.63 10.69
CA THR A 111 -12.16 19.63 11.76
C THR A 111 -10.90 18.79 12.00
N ILE A 112 -10.01 18.64 11.00
CA ILE A 112 -8.75 17.94 11.21
C ILE A 112 -7.79 18.72 12.13
N ARG A 113 -7.96 20.03 12.27
CA ARG A 113 -7.13 20.89 13.13
C ARG A 113 -7.29 20.57 14.62
N SER A 114 -8.43 20.01 15.03
CA SER A 114 -8.67 19.60 16.42
C SER A 114 -8.15 18.19 16.76
N LYS A 115 -7.66 17.45 15.77
CA LYS A 115 -7.08 16.12 15.96
C LYS A 115 -5.61 16.23 16.41
N PRO A 116 -4.98 15.17 16.93
CA PRO A 116 -3.55 15.18 17.24
C PRO A 116 -2.68 15.07 15.97
N PHE A 117 -1.42 15.49 16.06
CA PHE A 117 -0.47 15.49 14.93
C PHE A 117 0.36 14.19 14.85
N HIS A 118 -0.32 13.05 14.84
CA HIS A 118 0.28 11.75 14.58
C HIS A 118 -0.67 10.91 13.71
N ASP A 119 -0.14 9.82 13.17
CA ASP A 119 -0.92 8.80 12.49
C ASP A 119 -1.00 7.54 13.37
N SER A 120 -2.04 6.72 13.17
CA SER A 120 -2.12 5.41 13.82
C SER A 120 -0.97 4.51 13.37
N GLU A 121 -0.30 3.86 14.34
CA GLU A 121 0.80 2.93 14.09
C GLU A 121 0.34 1.67 13.34
N GLU A 122 -0.92 1.27 13.51
CA GLU A 122 -1.52 0.10 12.85
C GLU A 122 -1.55 0.23 11.31
N LEU A 123 -1.52 1.46 10.79
CA LEU A 123 -1.59 1.74 9.35
C LEU A 123 -0.21 1.75 8.67
N VAL A 124 0.87 1.67 9.47
CA VAL A 124 2.25 1.83 9.01
C VAL A 124 2.70 0.54 8.32
N PRO A 125 2.99 0.57 7.00
CA PRO A 125 3.33 -0.63 6.25
C PRO A 125 4.73 -1.14 6.62
N LEU A 126 4.81 -2.43 6.90
CA LEU A 126 6.06 -3.15 7.11
C LEU A 126 6.65 -3.59 5.78
N CYS A 127 7.98 -3.44 5.61
CA CYS A 127 8.67 -4.10 4.52
C CYS A 127 9.05 -5.53 4.92
N TYR A 128 8.45 -6.53 4.26
CA TYR A 128 8.71 -7.95 4.55
C TYR A 128 10.13 -8.42 4.22
N ARG A 129 10.92 -7.60 3.49
CA ARG A 129 12.33 -7.93 3.19
C ARG A 129 13.31 -7.46 4.27
N CYS A 130 13.11 -6.27 4.84
CA CYS A 130 14.09 -5.65 5.76
C CYS A 130 13.47 -5.22 7.09
N SER A 131 12.22 -5.60 7.36
CA SER A 131 11.44 -5.26 8.55
C SER A 131 11.36 -3.76 8.88
N THR A 132 11.64 -2.90 7.90
CA THR A 132 11.52 -1.45 8.09
C THR A 132 10.06 -1.03 8.07
N HIS A 133 9.64 -0.24 9.07
CA HIS A 133 8.36 0.48 9.05
C HIS A 133 8.46 1.66 8.10
N ASN A 134 7.58 1.71 7.10
CA ASN A 134 7.64 2.72 6.04
C ASN A 134 6.64 3.85 6.33
N PRO A 135 6.99 5.11 6.05
CA PRO A 135 6.05 6.22 6.22
C PRO A 135 4.83 6.04 5.31
N LEU A 136 3.67 6.53 5.76
CA LEU A 136 2.44 6.48 4.97
C LEU A 136 2.52 7.30 3.66
N LEU A 137 3.45 8.26 3.58
CA LEU A 137 3.79 8.95 2.33
C LEU A 137 5.24 8.72 1.99
N ASN A 138 5.47 8.20 0.79
CA ASN A 138 6.80 7.97 0.25
C ASN A 138 6.98 8.66 -1.10
N ASN A 139 7.88 9.62 -1.17
CA ASN A 139 8.22 10.33 -2.40
C ASN A 139 8.95 9.44 -3.42
N LEU A 140 9.49 8.28 -2.99
CA LEU A 140 10.09 7.28 -3.87
C LEU A 140 9.04 6.38 -4.56
N GLY A 141 7.76 6.54 -4.20
CA GLY A 141 6.67 5.75 -4.73
C GLY A 141 6.37 4.51 -3.88
N ASN A 142 5.82 3.47 -4.51
CA ASN A 142 5.40 2.23 -3.85
C ASN A 142 6.57 1.26 -3.62
N VAL A 143 7.60 1.73 -2.93
CA VAL A 143 8.81 0.98 -2.58
C VAL A 143 9.16 1.18 -1.11
N CYS A 144 9.98 0.29 -0.55
CA CYS A 144 10.56 0.52 0.77
C CYS A 144 11.54 1.70 0.76
N ILE A 145 11.48 2.57 1.76
CA ILE A 145 12.43 3.69 1.93
C ILE A 145 13.87 3.25 2.22
N ASN A 146 14.03 2.05 2.79
CA ASN A 146 15.33 1.51 3.19
C ASN A 146 15.95 0.63 2.08
N CYS A 147 15.39 -0.56 1.83
CA CYS A 147 15.97 -1.52 0.88
C CYS A 147 15.51 -1.36 -0.58
N ARG A 148 14.62 -0.39 -0.87
CA ARG A 148 14.03 -0.13 -2.20
C ARG A 148 13.23 -1.29 -2.80
N GLN A 149 12.93 -2.34 -2.02
CA GLN A 149 12.04 -3.42 -2.45
C GLN A 149 10.69 -2.83 -2.89
N PRO A 150 10.21 -3.14 -4.11
CA PRO A 150 8.85 -2.79 -4.52
C PRO A 150 7.82 -3.48 -3.63
N PHE A 151 6.80 -2.75 -3.23
CA PHE A 151 5.67 -3.37 -2.54
C PHE A 151 4.79 -4.10 -3.55
N VAL A 152 4.43 -5.33 -3.23
CA VAL A 152 3.45 -6.13 -3.99
C VAL A 152 2.10 -5.95 -3.31
N PHE A 153 1.08 -5.56 -4.07
CA PHE A 153 -0.24 -5.23 -3.53
C PHE A 153 -1.27 -6.29 -3.89
N ALA A 154 -2.16 -6.63 -2.96
CA ALA A 154 -3.33 -7.44 -3.26
C ALA A 154 -4.32 -6.60 -4.07
N ALA A 155 -4.66 -6.98 -5.30
CA ALA A 155 -5.51 -6.17 -6.19
C ALA A 155 -6.94 -5.88 -5.64
N ALA A 156 -7.41 -6.67 -4.67
CA ALA A 156 -8.74 -6.52 -4.06
C ALA A 156 -8.77 -5.50 -2.90
N SER A 157 -7.73 -5.46 -2.08
CA SER A 157 -7.68 -4.61 -0.86
C SER A 157 -6.59 -3.55 -0.90
N TYR A 158 -5.61 -3.70 -1.78
CA TYR A 158 -4.36 -2.95 -1.84
C TYR A 158 -3.52 -3.02 -0.56
N ASP A 159 -3.66 -4.12 0.19
CA ASP A 159 -2.73 -4.44 1.27
C ASP A 159 -1.39 -4.87 0.68
N VAL A 160 -0.30 -4.57 1.39
CA VAL A 160 1.03 -5.04 1.02
C VAL A 160 1.15 -6.53 1.35
N LEU A 161 1.34 -7.34 0.32
CA LEU A 161 1.49 -8.78 0.44
C LEU A 161 2.83 -9.17 1.06
N HIS A 162 2.81 -10.28 1.79
CA HIS A 162 3.98 -10.87 2.45
C HIS A 162 4.85 -11.63 1.45
N LEU A 163 5.23 -10.97 0.36
CA LEU A 163 6.01 -11.56 -0.73
C LEU A 163 7.39 -10.91 -0.77
N VAL A 164 8.41 -11.76 -0.80
CA VAL A 164 9.80 -11.35 -0.94
C VAL A 164 10.38 -12.17 -2.09
N GLU A 165 10.95 -11.47 -3.07
CA GLU A 165 11.70 -12.12 -4.14
C GLU A 165 12.99 -12.68 -3.55
N PHE A 166 13.28 -13.94 -3.88
CA PHE A 166 14.53 -14.61 -3.56
C PHE A 166 15.10 -15.23 -4.84
N TYR A 167 16.39 -15.51 -4.80
CA TYR A 167 17.10 -16.17 -5.89
C TYR A 167 17.57 -17.54 -5.39
N LEU A 168 17.54 -18.53 -6.27
CA LEU A 168 18.10 -19.85 -5.99
C LEU A 168 19.62 -19.74 -5.87
N GLU A 169 20.19 -20.54 -4.98
CA GLU A 169 21.63 -20.67 -4.86
C GLU A 169 22.20 -21.42 -6.05
N ASP A 170 23.45 -21.11 -6.43
CA ASP A 170 24.13 -21.74 -7.55
C ASP A 170 24.15 -23.28 -7.39
N GLY A 171 23.62 -23.98 -8.38
CA GLY A 171 23.57 -25.45 -8.40
C GLY A 171 22.24 -26.06 -7.99
N ILE A 172 21.28 -25.27 -7.46
CA ILE A 172 19.91 -25.72 -7.20
C ILE A 172 19.09 -25.56 -8.48
N THR A 173 18.49 -26.64 -8.98
CA THR A 173 17.58 -26.57 -10.15
C THR A 173 16.19 -26.12 -9.73
N ASP A 174 15.38 -25.65 -10.68
CA ASP A 174 13.99 -25.26 -10.41
C ASP A 174 13.17 -26.43 -9.83
N GLU A 175 13.37 -27.65 -10.33
CA GLU A 175 12.70 -28.84 -9.81
C GLU A 175 13.11 -29.17 -8.38
N GLU A 176 14.41 -29.03 -8.08
CA GLU A 176 14.94 -29.23 -6.73
C GLU A 176 14.42 -28.16 -5.76
N ALA A 177 14.38 -26.90 -6.19
CA ALA A 177 13.84 -25.80 -5.40
C ALA A 177 12.37 -26.01 -5.03
N VAL A 178 11.54 -26.45 -5.97
CA VAL A 178 10.13 -26.78 -5.71
C VAL A 178 10.03 -27.94 -4.71
N ALA A 179 10.83 -29.00 -4.88
CA ALA A 179 10.86 -30.12 -3.95
C ALA A 179 11.29 -29.69 -2.53
N LEU A 180 12.25 -28.76 -2.41
CA LEU A 180 12.68 -28.17 -1.14
C LEU A 180 11.60 -27.31 -0.46
N ILE A 181 10.78 -26.61 -1.25
CA ILE A 181 9.65 -25.81 -0.73
C ILE A 181 8.53 -26.73 -0.23
N ASP A 182 8.25 -27.82 -0.94
CA ASP A 182 7.17 -28.76 -0.61
C ASP A 182 7.52 -29.72 0.54
N LEU A 183 8.80 -29.83 0.90
CA LEU A 183 9.26 -30.57 2.06
C LEU A 183 8.66 -29.96 3.34
N GLU A 184 7.66 -30.63 3.92
CA GLU A 184 7.15 -30.27 5.26
C GLU A 184 8.33 -30.21 6.24
N VAL A 185 8.45 -29.09 6.96
CA VAL A 185 9.49 -28.94 7.99
C VAL A 185 9.37 -30.11 8.95
N PRO A 186 10.41 -30.96 9.10
CA PRO A 186 10.35 -32.08 10.03
C PRO A 186 10.03 -31.53 11.41
N ARG A 187 8.91 -31.97 12.01
CA ARG A 187 8.61 -31.65 13.40
C ARG A 187 9.81 -32.13 14.21
N LEU A 188 10.59 -31.19 14.76
CA LEU A 188 11.62 -31.50 15.75
C LEU A 188 10.90 -32.27 16.85
N ASN A 189 11.08 -33.59 16.89
CA ASN A 189 10.69 -34.40 18.02
C ASN A 189 11.37 -33.76 19.22
N LYS A 190 10.58 -33.17 20.13
CA LYS A 190 11.05 -32.60 21.38
C LYS A 190 11.79 -33.71 22.14
N ILE A 191 13.11 -33.79 21.95
CA ILE A 191 13.99 -34.47 22.90
C ILE A 191 14.03 -33.53 24.10
N GLY A 192 13.54 -34.04 25.22
CA GLY A 192 13.11 -33.29 26.39
C GLY A 192 14.12 -32.26 26.88
N SER A 193 13.62 -31.04 27.07
CA SER A 193 14.11 -30.16 28.13
C SER A 193 12.88 -29.75 28.94
N GLU A 194 12.67 -30.46 30.05
CA GLU A 194 11.82 -29.99 31.14
C GLU A 194 12.40 -28.65 31.62
N TRP A 195 11.71 -27.56 31.33
CA TRP A 195 11.98 -26.28 31.97
C TRP A 195 11.56 -26.41 33.44
N GLN A 196 12.53 -26.49 34.36
CA GLN A 196 12.29 -26.38 35.79
C GLN A 196 12.28 -24.90 36.19
N GLU A 197 11.11 -24.41 36.56
CA GLU A 197 10.91 -23.07 37.11
C GLU A 197 11.48 -23.05 38.54
N GLN A 198 12.59 -22.33 38.76
CA GLN A 198 13.07 -22.06 40.12
C GLN A 198 12.21 -20.95 40.73
N MET A 199 11.35 -21.32 41.68
CA MET A 199 10.72 -20.36 42.58
C MET A 199 11.77 -19.76 43.51
N SER A 200 12.06 -18.48 43.34
CA SER A 200 12.82 -17.67 44.30
C SER A 200 11.93 -17.33 45.49
N ASN A 201 12.22 -17.94 46.65
CA ASN A 201 11.78 -17.42 47.95
C ASN A 201 12.70 -16.27 48.37
N GLY A 202 12.13 -15.09 48.52
CA GLY A 202 12.73 -13.90 49.12
C GLY A 202 11.63 -12.95 49.56
#